data_AF-A0A699YJH1-F1
#
_entry.id   AF-A0A699YJH1-F1
#
_cell.length_a   1.000
_cell.length_b   1.000
_cell.length_c   1.000
_cell.angle_alpha   90.00
_cell.angle_beta   90.00
_cell.angle_gamma   90.00
#
_symmetry.space_group_name_H-M   'P 1'
#
loop_
_entity.id
_entity.type
_entity.pdbx_description
1 polymer ?
#
loop_
_entity_poly.entity_id
_entity_poly.type
_entity_poly.pdbx_seq_one_letter_code
_entity_poly.pdbx_strand_id
1 'polypeptide(L)'
;MSSRSIRVLSLVLLWCTLVFVADAAKTKSLGGKPTTSNRLIDLIGKKAWDDFTAELAAGADVNQPDTRGRLPLIEAVRSKDVKYVDALIQFGARANSKDPATGVPPVLLAFSTGQTEIARLLLAYGADIDMLDKSGKSARELQGSEDIAALVKLYDAHDAHALAFEDAPASWVKKSDEKGNPYWWNSARKEARWNIPPSCAWQRTQYQGQPAKYTNYVTGQTTAKLPPALSWRLLRQADQDVWYNWATNTSQSIIPDELPADMLEEATEMRNVRWWNPKTQQYSWEDPRFLTPWRAVKAEDSDKTYFVNIATGESTWEAPEEMAWQELESKEHAGQKYWYNARTGESTWDMPTHHSWERHTSDL
;
A
#
# COMPACT_ATOMS: atom_id res chain seq x y z
N MET A 1 -28.11 25.86 -41.67
CA MET A 1 -27.51 26.09 -40.35
C MET A 1 -27.03 24.75 -39.78
N SER A 2 -25.69 24.60 -39.74
CA SER A 2 -24.81 23.73 -38.91
C SER A 2 -25.21 22.26 -38.68
N SER A 3 -24.46 21.22 -39.09
CA SER A 3 -23.01 20.96 -39.06
C SER A 3 -22.35 21.26 -37.71
N ARG A 4 -22.36 20.27 -36.81
CA ARG A 4 -21.44 19.96 -35.70
C ARG A 4 -22.22 19.16 -34.65
N SER A 5 -22.16 17.82 -34.69
CA SER A 5 -22.43 16.92 -33.53
C SER A 5 -22.30 15.41 -33.82
N ILE A 6 -21.88 14.97 -35.03
CA ILE A 6 -21.79 13.52 -35.37
C ILE A 6 -20.34 13.09 -35.68
N ARG A 7 -19.32 13.57 -34.93
CA ARG A 7 -17.92 13.17 -35.17
C ARG A 7 -17.11 12.69 -33.96
N VAL A 8 -17.72 12.41 -32.80
CA VAL A 8 -16.98 11.93 -31.62
C VAL A 8 -17.36 10.49 -31.19
N LEU A 9 -18.41 9.90 -31.76
CA LEU A 9 -18.86 8.53 -31.41
C LEU A 9 -18.30 7.40 -32.30
N SER A 10 -17.48 7.70 -33.32
CA SER A 10 -16.97 6.69 -34.27
C SER A 10 -15.53 6.24 -34.04
N LEU A 11 -14.83 6.74 -33.01
CA LEU A 11 -13.44 6.38 -32.69
C LEU A 11 -13.31 5.44 -31.47
N VAL A 12 -14.28 5.44 -30.54
CA VAL A 12 -14.23 4.59 -29.33
C VAL A 12 -14.81 3.19 -29.59
N LEU A 13 -15.79 3.07 -30.48
CA LEU A 13 -16.35 1.76 -30.88
C LEU A 13 -15.44 0.96 -31.82
N LEU A 14 -14.46 1.61 -32.49
CA LEU A 14 -13.46 0.91 -33.31
C LEU A 14 -12.37 0.23 -32.45
N TRP A 15 -12.21 0.63 -31.19
CA TRP A 15 -11.27 0.03 -30.24
C TRP A 15 -11.77 -1.30 -29.65
N CYS A 16 -13.09 -1.50 -29.54
CA CYS A 16 -13.66 -2.75 -29.01
C CYS A 16 -13.78 -3.87 -30.05
N THR A 17 -13.78 -3.59 -31.36
CA THR A 17 -13.92 -4.64 -32.39
C THR A 17 -12.60 -5.19 -32.92
N LEU A 18 -11.47 -4.49 -32.71
CA LEU A 18 -10.15 -4.95 -33.18
C LEU A 18 -9.42 -5.90 -32.22
N VAL A 19 -9.91 -6.08 -30.99
CA VAL A 19 -9.30 -6.97 -29.99
C VAL A 19 -9.90 -8.40 -30.01
N PHE A 20 -10.97 -8.66 -30.78
CA PHE A 20 -11.71 -9.93 -30.69
C PHE A 20 -11.79 -10.77 -31.97
N VAL A 21 -11.02 -10.46 -33.02
CA VAL A 21 -10.83 -11.38 -34.16
C VAL A 21 -9.35 -11.61 -34.42
N ALA A 22 -8.73 -12.43 -33.57
CA ALA A 22 -7.59 -13.25 -33.94
C ALA A 22 -7.78 -14.61 -33.28
N ASP A 23 -8.59 -15.41 -33.96
CA ASP A 23 -8.85 -16.81 -33.69
C ASP A 23 -7.53 -17.61 -33.66
N ALA A 24 -7.52 -18.62 -32.81
CA ALA A 24 -6.42 -19.50 -32.53
C ALA A 24 -6.10 -20.37 -33.75
N ALA A 25 -5.14 -19.99 -34.60
CA ALA A 25 -4.55 -20.92 -35.56
C ALA A 25 -3.22 -20.42 -36.15
N LYS A 26 -2.11 -20.79 -35.48
CA LYS A 26 -0.76 -21.10 -35.99
C LYS A 26 0.30 -20.51 -35.08
N THR A 27 0.68 -21.33 -34.11
CA THR A 27 2.03 -21.33 -33.52
C THR A 27 3.05 -21.51 -34.65
N LYS A 28 3.55 -20.39 -35.21
CA LYS A 28 4.83 -20.38 -35.89
C LYS A 28 5.81 -19.73 -34.92
N SER A 29 6.54 -20.60 -34.23
CA SER A 29 7.82 -20.28 -33.60
C SER A 29 8.63 -19.43 -34.59
N LEU A 30 8.67 -18.13 -34.34
CA LEU A 30 9.69 -17.26 -34.88
C LEU A 30 10.73 -17.12 -33.78
N GLY A 31 11.70 -18.03 -33.84
CA GLY A 31 12.97 -17.85 -33.14
C GLY A 31 13.62 -16.56 -33.60
N GLY A 32 13.43 -15.50 -32.81
CA GLY A 32 14.29 -14.34 -32.76
C GLY A 32 15.10 -14.42 -31.47
N LYS A 33 16.42 -14.22 -31.55
CA LYS A 33 17.32 -14.12 -30.39
C LYS A 33 16.69 -13.21 -29.31
N PRO A 34 16.91 -13.45 -28.00
CA PRO A 34 16.50 -12.52 -26.96
C PRO A 34 17.22 -11.20 -27.26
N THR A 35 16.49 -10.24 -27.83
CA THR A 35 17.05 -8.94 -28.13
C THR A 35 17.19 -8.26 -26.78
N THR A 36 18.45 -8.12 -26.37
CA THR A 36 18.88 -7.59 -25.08
C THR A 36 18.51 -6.09 -24.90
N SER A 37 17.88 -5.47 -25.91
CA SER A 37 17.35 -4.11 -25.88
C SER A 37 15.89 -4.17 -25.44
N ASN A 38 15.55 -3.62 -24.27
CA ASN A 38 14.16 -3.52 -23.88
C ASN A 38 13.42 -2.60 -24.87
N ARG A 39 12.64 -3.22 -25.77
CA ARG A 39 11.92 -2.54 -26.86
C ARG A 39 11.02 -1.42 -26.34
N LEU A 40 10.48 -1.54 -25.13
CA LEU A 40 9.67 -0.49 -24.49
C LEU A 40 10.43 0.84 -24.39
N ILE A 41 11.71 0.81 -24.00
CA ILE A 41 12.55 2.01 -23.86
C ILE A 41 12.81 2.66 -25.22
N ASP A 42 13.09 1.84 -26.24
CA ASP A 42 13.29 2.34 -27.60
C ASP A 42 12.01 2.99 -28.16
N LEU A 43 10.84 2.45 -27.83
CA LEU A 43 9.53 2.98 -28.25
C LEU A 43 9.17 4.28 -27.51
N ILE A 44 9.52 4.41 -26.22
CA ILE A 44 9.39 5.66 -25.45
C ILE A 44 10.26 6.75 -26.08
N GLY A 45 11.52 6.44 -26.38
CA GLY A 45 12.45 7.39 -27.02
C GLY A 45 11.99 7.84 -28.40
N LYS A 46 11.36 6.94 -29.17
CA LYS A 46 10.80 7.22 -30.50
C LYS A 46 9.41 7.87 -30.46
N LYS A 47 8.77 7.96 -29.28
CA LYS A 47 7.37 8.41 -29.11
C LYS A 47 6.36 7.63 -29.95
N ALA A 48 6.62 6.34 -30.16
CA ALA A 48 5.75 5.45 -30.92
C ALA A 48 4.68 4.85 -29.99
N TRP A 49 3.55 5.54 -29.82
CA TRP A 49 2.51 5.16 -28.85
C TRP A 49 1.81 3.84 -29.22
N ASP A 50 1.39 3.69 -30.49
CA ASP A 50 0.62 2.52 -30.91
C ASP A 50 1.44 1.23 -30.76
N ASP A 51 2.70 1.25 -31.23
CA ASP A 51 3.64 0.14 -31.07
C ASP A 51 3.94 -0.16 -29.59
N PHE A 52 4.01 0.88 -28.75
CA PHE A 52 4.23 0.72 -27.32
C PHE A 52 3.06 0.01 -26.64
N THR A 53 1.82 0.42 -26.95
CA THR A 53 0.63 -0.25 -26.42
C THR A 53 0.51 -1.69 -26.92
N ALA A 54 0.89 -1.96 -28.17
CA ALA A 54 0.93 -3.31 -28.72
C ALA A 54 1.97 -4.20 -28.01
N GLU A 55 3.14 -3.65 -27.69
CA GLU A 55 4.19 -4.36 -26.95
C GLU A 55 3.77 -4.66 -25.50
N LEU A 56 3.10 -3.71 -24.83
CA LEU A 56 2.49 -3.95 -23.51
C LEU A 56 1.41 -5.02 -23.57
N ALA A 57 0.54 -4.98 -24.57
CA ALA A 57 -0.51 -5.98 -24.77
C ALA A 57 0.05 -7.38 -25.09
N ALA A 58 1.25 -7.45 -25.67
CA ALA A 58 1.97 -8.70 -25.92
C ALA A 58 2.63 -9.30 -24.66
N GLY A 59 2.52 -8.63 -23.51
CA GLY A 59 3.04 -9.11 -22.22
C GLY A 59 4.50 -8.74 -21.97
N ALA A 60 4.97 -7.61 -22.51
CA ALA A 60 6.32 -7.13 -22.22
C ALA A 60 6.52 -6.80 -20.74
N ASP A 61 7.71 -7.14 -20.21
CA ASP A 61 8.07 -6.85 -18.83
C ASP A 61 8.44 -5.36 -18.66
N VAL A 62 7.54 -4.60 -18.05
CA VAL A 62 7.70 -3.17 -17.76
C VAL A 62 8.79 -2.85 -16.73
N ASN A 63 9.26 -3.84 -15.98
CA ASN A 63 10.29 -3.70 -14.97
C ASN A 63 11.67 -4.16 -15.45
N GLN A 64 11.76 -4.78 -16.64
CA GLN A 64 13.02 -5.26 -17.18
C GLN A 64 13.92 -4.07 -17.56
N PRO A 65 15.18 -4.01 -17.11
CA PRO A 65 16.11 -2.99 -17.58
C PRO A 65 16.65 -3.30 -18.99
N ASP A 66 17.04 -2.28 -19.77
CA ASP A 66 17.77 -2.48 -21.03
C ASP A 66 19.25 -2.88 -20.79
N THR A 67 20.00 -3.12 -21.88
CA THR A 67 21.46 -3.39 -21.82
C THR A 67 22.30 -2.34 -21.08
N ARG A 68 21.79 -1.12 -20.91
CA ARG A 68 22.47 -0.02 -20.20
C ARG A 68 21.98 0.13 -18.76
N GLY A 69 21.12 -0.78 -18.29
CA GLY A 69 20.52 -0.72 -16.97
C GLY A 69 19.41 0.32 -16.85
N ARG A 70 18.90 0.90 -17.95
CA ARG A 70 17.80 1.86 -17.89
C ARG A 70 16.49 1.13 -17.68
N LEU A 71 15.63 1.68 -16.82
CA LEU A 71 14.28 1.17 -16.56
C LEU A 71 13.25 1.92 -17.41
N PRO A 72 12.24 1.24 -17.98
CA PRO A 72 11.19 1.88 -18.79
C PRO A 72 10.53 3.05 -18.07
N LEU A 73 10.19 2.88 -16.78
CA LEU A 73 9.55 3.92 -15.98
C LEU A 73 10.42 5.16 -15.83
N ILE A 74 11.72 4.98 -15.56
CA ILE A 74 12.66 6.10 -15.43
C ILE A 74 12.78 6.85 -16.76
N GLU A 75 12.84 6.14 -17.89
CA GLU A 75 12.92 6.77 -19.21
C GLU A 75 11.65 7.56 -19.54
N ALA A 76 10.47 7.04 -19.20
CA ALA A 76 9.20 7.75 -19.38
C ALA A 76 9.13 9.03 -18.53
N VAL A 77 9.65 9.01 -17.30
CA VAL A 77 9.75 10.22 -16.46
C VAL A 77 10.78 11.21 -17.03
N ARG A 78 11.89 10.74 -17.61
CA ARG A 78 12.86 11.60 -18.31
C ARG A 78 12.28 12.25 -19.57
N SER A 79 11.45 11.53 -20.31
CA SER A 79 10.79 12.04 -21.52
C SER A 79 9.67 13.04 -21.20
N LYS A 80 9.27 13.15 -19.92
CA LYS A 80 8.18 13.99 -19.41
C LYS A 80 6.80 13.65 -19.99
N ASP A 81 6.64 12.42 -20.48
CA ASP A 81 5.42 12.00 -21.15
C ASP A 81 4.51 11.22 -20.19
N VAL A 82 3.53 11.93 -19.65
CA VAL A 82 2.54 11.41 -18.69
C VAL A 82 1.89 10.13 -19.20
N LYS A 83 1.62 10.02 -20.51
CA LYS A 83 0.91 8.87 -21.08
C LYS A 83 1.71 7.58 -20.96
N TYR A 84 3.02 7.65 -21.19
CA TYR A 84 3.91 6.49 -21.03
C TYR A 84 4.10 6.14 -19.56
N VAL A 85 4.23 7.13 -18.68
CA VAL A 85 4.33 6.88 -17.23
C VAL A 85 3.06 6.17 -16.73
N ASP A 86 1.89 6.71 -17.06
CA ASP A 86 0.59 6.16 -16.68
C ASP A 86 0.43 4.72 -17.17
N ALA A 87 0.69 4.47 -18.47
CA ALA A 87 0.61 3.12 -19.02
C ALA A 87 1.59 2.14 -18.36
N LEU A 88 2.86 2.50 -18.18
CA LEU A 88 3.84 1.62 -17.54
C LEU A 88 3.40 1.25 -16.12
N ILE A 89 2.91 2.23 -15.37
CA ILE A 89 2.46 2.04 -14.00
C ILE A 89 1.19 1.18 -13.94
N GLN A 90 0.22 1.39 -14.83
CA GLN A 90 -0.95 0.52 -14.96
C GLN A 90 -0.59 -0.92 -15.33
N PHE A 91 0.53 -1.12 -16.02
CA PHE A 91 1.09 -2.43 -16.35
C PHE A 91 2.05 -2.98 -15.27
N GLY A 92 2.07 -2.39 -14.07
CA GLY A 92 2.79 -2.91 -12.91
C GLY A 92 4.25 -2.46 -12.80
N ALA A 93 4.60 -1.32 -13.40
CA ALA A 93 5.92 -0.74 -13.20
C ALA A 93 6.09 -0.31 -11.73
N ARG A 94 7.19 -0.78 -11.13
CA ARG A 94 7.52 -0.52 -9.72
C ARG A 94 7.89 0.95 -9.51
N ALA A 95 6.98 1.70 -8.90
CA ALA A 95 7.11 3.15 -8.64
C ALA A 95 8.35 3.54 -7.80
N ASN A 96 8.88 2.61 -7.00
CA ASN A 96 10.06 2.82 -6.14
C ASN A 96 11.37 2.32 -6.75
N SER A 97 11.40 1.96 -8.03
CA SER A 97 12.62 1.45 -8.67
C SER A 97 13.66 2.54 -8.82
N LYS A 98 14.76 2.45 -8.07
CA LYS A 98 15.90 3.37 -8.23
C LYS A 98 16.55 3.17 -9.59
N ASP A 99 16.88 4.27 -10.27
CA ASP A 99 17.72 4.25 -11.46
C ASP A 99 19.04 3.53 -11.14
N PRO A 100 19.39 2.43 -11.80
CA PRO A 100 20.63 1.70 -11.52
C PRO A 100 21.89 2.56 -11.68
N ALA A 101 21.89 3.54 -12.58
CA ALA A 101 23.04 4.41 -12.80
C ALA A 101 23.20 5.46 -11.67
N THR A 102 22.13 6.21 -11.40
CA THR A 102 22.19 7.38 -10.50
C THR A 102 21.72 7.08 -9.08
N GLY A 103 20.98 5.99 -8.87
CA GLY A 103 20.29 5.67 -7.62
C GLY A 103 19.08 6.57 -7.34
N VAL A 104 18.69 7.43 -8.29
CA VAL A 104 17.57 8.36 -8.14
C VAL A 104 16.24 7.62 -8.34
N PRO A 105 15.29 7.68 -7.41
CA PRO A 105 13.95 7.14 -7.60
C PRO A 105 13.12 8.00 -8.57
N PRO A 106 12.09 7.44 -9.24
CA PRO A 106 11.32 8.14 -10.25
C PRO A 106 10.63 9.41 -9.69
N VAL A 107 10.15 9.35 -8.45
CA VAL A 107 9.47 10.49 -7.79
C VAL A 107 10.42 11.66 -7.57
N LEU A 108 11.66 11.41 -7.14
CA LEU A 108 12.67 12.45 -6.95
C LEU A 108 13.04 13.11 -8.28
N LEU A 109 13.10 12.34 -9.36
CA LEU A 109 13.32 12.88 -10.70
C LEU A 109 12.16 13.78 -11.14
N ALA A 110 10.90 13.39 -10.89
CA ALA A 110 9.73 14.20 -11.20
C ALA A 110 9.72 15.51 -10.40
N PHE A 111 10.04 15.45 -9.10
CA PHE A 111 10.11 16.62 -8.22
C PHE A 111 11.21 17.60 -8.64
N SER A 112 12.44 17.11 -8.84
CA SER A 112 13.60 17.93 -9.24
C SER A 112 13.41 18.65 -10.58
N THR A 113 12.54 18.13 -11.45
CA THR A 113 12.26 18.69 -12.78
C THR A 113 10.91 19.41 -12.88
N GLY A 114 10.19 19.56 -11.76
CA GLY A 114 8.91 20.27 -11.68
C GLY A 114 7.75 19.58 -12.40
N GLN A 115 7.80 18.26 -12.57
CA GLN A 115 6.78 17.49 -13.29
C GLN A 115 5.61 17.13 -12.37
N THR A 116 4.80 18.12 -11.98
CA THR A 116 3.72 17.96 -10.99
C THR A 116 2.77 16.81 -11.28
N GLU A 117 2.33 16.64 -12.54
CA GLU A 117 1.37 15.58 -12.88
C GLU A 117 1.99 14.17 -12.79
N ILE A 118 3.25 14.01 -13.22
CA ILE A 118 3.98 12.75 -13.10
C ILE A 118 4.29 12.46 -11.62
N ALA A 119 4.65 13.48 -10.85
CA ALA A 119 4.83 13.37 -9.40
C ALA A 119 3.54 12.92 -8.71
N ARG A 120 2.40 13.54 -9.03
CA ARG A 120 1.07 13.17 -8.52
C ARG A 120 0.74 11.72 -8.87
N LEU A 121 0.98 11.32 -10.11
CA LEU A 121 0.72 9.96 -10.57
C LEU A 121 1.65 8.93 -9.91
N LEU A 122 2.94 9.20 -9.77
CA LEU A 122 3.86 8.33 -9.03
C LEU A 122 3.44 8.19 -7.56
N LEU A 123 3.09 9.30 -6.90
CA LEU A 123 2.56 9.29 -5.53
C LEU A 123 1.19 8.64 -5.41
N ALA A 124 0.39 8.57 -6.48
CA ALA A 124 -0.85 7.82 -6.51
C ALA A 124 -0.60 6.31 -6.47
N TYR A 125 0.48 5.86 -7.12
CA TYR A 125 0.81 4.45 -7.30
C TYR A 125 1.93 3.99 -6.35
N GLY A 126 1.97 4.50 -5.14
CA GLY A 126 2.85 3.95 -4.12
C GLY A 126 4.31 4.40 -4.23
N ALA A 127 4.61 5.55 -4.82
CA ALA A 127 5.97 6.10 -4.74
C ALA A 127 6.24 6.63 -3.32
N ASP A 128 7.36 6.21 -2.73
CA ASP A 128 7.83 6.69 -1.43
C ASP A 128 8.61 8.01 -1.60
N ILE A 129 8.04 9.07 -1.03
CA ILE A 129 8.56 10.44 -1.10
C ILE A 129 9.85 10.62 -0.27
N ASP A 130 10.06 9.76 0.73
CA ASP A 130 11.21 9.84 1.64
C ASP A 130 12.41 9.03 1.13
N MET A 131 12.30 8.38 -0.04
CA MET A 131 13.41 7.66 -0.64
C MET A 131 14.58 8.58 -0.97
N LEU A 132 15.74 8.24 -0.41
CA LEU A 132 16.99 8.97 -0.64
C LEU A 132 17.70 8.51 -1.91
N ASP A 133 18.25 9.49 -2.64
CA ASP A 133 19.25 9.23 -3.68
C ASP A 133 20.64 8.93 -3.09
N LYS A 134 21.64 8.75 -3.96
CA LYS A 134 23.04 8.52 -3.54
C LYS A 134 23.67 9.70 -2.79
N SER A 135 23.08 10.89 -2.86
CA SER A 135 23.53 12.08 -2.15
C SER A 135 22.82 12.30 -0.80
N GLY A 136 21.90 11.41 -0.44
CA GLY A 136 21.15 11.49 0.81
C GLY A 136 19.98 12.47 0.77
N LYS A 137 19.54 12.90 -0.42
CA LYS A 137 18.42 13.85 -0.57
C LYS A 137 17.11 13.14 -0.86
N SER A 138 16.03 13.59 -0.21
CA SER A 138 14.66 13.11 -0.43
C SER A 138 13.87 14.05 -1.36
N ALA A 139 12.69 13.60 -1.83
CA ALA A 139 11.83 14.43 -2.66
C ALA A 139 11.27 15.64 -1.88
N ARG A 140 11.09 15.51 -0.56
CA ARG A 140 10.65 16.61 0.31
C ARG A 140 11.68 17.74 0.45
N GLU A 141 12.96 17.39 0.46
CA GLU A 141 14.05 18.37 0.62
C GLU A 141 14.35 19.15 -0.66
N LEU A 142 14.03 18.58 -1.82
CA LEU A 142 14.07 19.31 -3.07
C LEU A 142 12.84 20.23 -3.14
N GLN A 143 13.01 21.49 -2.73
CA GLN A 143 12.00 22.54 -2.97
C GLN A 143 11.77 22.66 -4.49
N GLY A 144 10.72 21.98 -4.96
CA GLY A 144 10.24 22.07 -6.33
C GLY A 144 9.50 23.38 -6.58
N SER A 145 8.61 23.37 -7.57
CA SER A 145 7.66 24.45 -7.80
C SER A 145 6.66 24.59 -6.64
N GLU A 146 5.96 25.73 -6.57
CA GLU A 146 4.84 25.94 -5.65
C GLU A 146 3.80 24.81 -5.73
N ASP A 147 3.57 24.28 -6.93
CA ASP A 147 2.67 23.15 -7.17
C ASP A 147 3.14 21.84 -6.50
N ILE A 148 4.45 21.56 -6.53
CA ILE A 148 5.02 20.40 -5.85
C ILE A 148 4.90 20.57 -4.33
N ALA A 149 5.14 21.77 -3.81
CA ALA A 149 4.96 22.03 -2.37
C ALA A 149 3.48 21.87 -1.94
N ALA A 150 2.53 22.30 -2.78
CA ALA A 150 1.11 22.07 -2.55
C ALA A 150 0.75 20.57 -2.58
N LEU A 151 1.34 19.82 -3.53
CA LEU A 151 1.17 18.37 -3.63
C LEU A 151 1.66 17.63 -2.39
N VAL A 152 2.82 18.01 -1.83
CA VAL A 152 3.34 17.42 -0.58
C VAL A 152 2.43 17.73 0.61
N LYS A 153 1.95 18.97 0.75
CA LYS A 153 1.00 19.32 1.83
C LYS A 153 -0.29 18.51 1.74
N LEU A 154 -0.80 18.31 0.52
CA LEU A 154 -1.99 17.49 0.29
C LEU A 154 -1.74 16.03 0.68
N TYR A 155 -0.58 15.50 0.29
CA TYR A 155 -0.15 14.15 0.67
C TYR A 155 -0.07 13.99 2.19
N ASP A 156 0.55 14.94 2.91
CA ASP A 156 0.70 14.90 4.36
C ASP A 156 -0.65 15.04 5.10
N ALA A 157 -1.58 15.82 4.56
CA ALA A 157 -2.90 16.04 5.16
C ALA A 157 -3.79 14.79 5.19
N HIS A 158 -3.54 13.82 4.30
CA HIS A 158 -4.37 12.62 4.20
C HIS A 158 -3.94 11.48 5.15
N ASP A 159 -2.86 11.61 5.94
CA ASP A 159 -2.19 10.52 6.70
C ASP A 159 -2.03 9.22 5.87
N ALA A 160 -2.07 9.37 4.54
CA ALA A 160 -2.23 8.30 3.58
C ALA A 160 -0.91 8.17 2.82
N HIS A 161 -0.09 7.24 3.29
CA HIS A 161 1.10 6.82 2.59
C HIS A 161 0.73 6.37 1.15
N ALA A 162 1.14 7.15 0.15
CA ALA A 162 1.33 6.80 -1.26
C ALA A 162 0.14 6.26 -2.07
N LEU A 163 -1.07 6.33 -1.53
CA LEU A 163 -2.32 5.98 -2.24
C LEU A 163 -3.36 7.10 -2.18
N ALA A 164 -3.00 8.29 -1.68
CA ALA A 164 -3.92 9.42 -1.50
C ALA A 164 -4.62 9.87 -2.81
N PHE A 165 -4.06 9.51 -3.97
CA PHE A 165 -4.58 9.89 -5.29
C PHE A 165 -5.11 8.71 -6.11
N GLU A 166 -4.87 7.46 -5.67
CA GLU A 166 -5.67 6.31 -6.12
C GLU A 166 -7.05 6.42 -5.46
N ASP A 167 -8.05 5.72 -6.01
CA ASP A 167 -9.33 5.64 -5.29
C ASP A 167 -9.13 4.99 -3.92
N ALA A 168 -10.06 5.26 -3.00
CA ALA A 168 -9.97 4.75 -1.65
C ALA A 168 -9.68 3.24 -1.69
N PRO A 169 -8.74 2.72 -0.89
CA PRO A 169 -8.52 1.28 -0.77
C PRO A 169 -9.85 0.56 -0.53
N ALA A 170 -10.04 -0.62 -1.14
CA ALA A 170 -11.35 -1.30 -1.28
C ALA A 170 -12.36 -0.70 -2.30
N SER A 171 -12.00 0.33 -3.08
CA SER A 171 -12.84 0.80 -4.20
C SER A 171 -12.86 -0.14 -5.39
N TRP A 172 -11.88 -1.03 -5.47
CA TRP A 172 -11.74 -2.00 -6.55
C TRP A 172 -12.26 -3.37 -6.09
N VAL A 173 -13.19 -3.93 -6.84
CA VAL A 173 -13.76 -5.25 -6.57
C VAL A 173 -13.28 -6.21 -7.64
N LYS A 174 -12.75 -7.37 -7.24
CA LYS A 174 -12.35 -8.41 -8.19
C LYS A 174 -13.60 -9.07 -8.78
N LYS A 175 -13.63 -9.21 -10.09
CA LYS A 175 -14.70 -9.81 -10.89
C LYS A 175 -14.10 -10.76 -11.91
N SER A 176 -14.94 -11.58 -12.52
CA SER A 176 -14.55 -12.45 -13.64
C SER A 176 -15.34 -12.09 -14.88
N ASP A 177 -14.66 -12.08 -16.03
CA ASP A 177 -15.33 -11.92 -17.32
C ASP A 177 -16.11 -13.19 -17.71
N GLU A 178 -16.79 -13.16 -18.85
CA GLU A 178 -17.52 -14.31 -19.41
C GLU A 178 -16.63 -15.53 -19.69
N LYS A 179 -15.31 -15.34 -19.75
CA LYS A 179 -14.29 -16.37 -19.99
C LYS A 179 -13.61 -16.85 -18.70
N GLY A 180 -13.96 -16.30 -17.54
CA GLY A 180 -13.37 -16.63 -16.24
C GLY A 180 -12.07 -15.89 -15.91
N ASN A 181 -11.63 -14.94 -16.72
CA ASN A 181 -10.43 -14.14 -16.45
C ASN A 181 -10.72 -13.10 -15.36
N PRO A 182 -9.87 -12.99 -14.32
CA PRO A 182 -10.06 -12.03 -13.25
C PRO A 182 -9.75 -10.60 -13.71
N TYR A 183 -10.59 -9.64 -13.33
CA TYR A 183 -10.36 -8.21 -13.50
C TYR A 183 -10.83 -7.45 -12.26
N TRP A 184 -10.29 -6.26 -12.03
CA TRP A 184 -10.66 -5.36 -10.95
C TRP A 184 -11.57 -4.26 -11.49
N TRP A 185 -12.74 -4.12 -10.87
CA TRP A 185 -13.77 -3.16 -11.26
C TRP A 185 -13.89 -2.06 -10.22
N ASN A 186 -13.83 -0.81 -10.69
CA ASN A 186 -14.13 0.35 -9.87
C ASN A 186 -15.49 0.93 -10.26
N SER A 187 -16.46 0.86 -9.34
CA SER A 187 -17.82 1.32 -9.58
C SER A 187 -17.92 2.86 -9.67
N ALA A 188 -17.09 3.59 -8.92
CA ALA A 188 -17.09 5.04 -8.89
C ALA A 188 -16.57 5.63 -10.21
N ARG A 189 -15.50 5.07 -10.76
CA ARG A 189 -14.89 5.53 -12.03
C ARG A 189 -15.45 4.86 -13.28
N LYS A 190 -16.22 3.78 -13.13
CA LYS A 190 -16.66 2.91 -14.24
C LYS A 190 -15.47 2.39 -15.06
N GLU A 191 -14.42 1.97 -14.36
CA GLU A 191 -13.16 1.52 -14.92
C GLU A 191 -12.94 0.04 -14.61
N ALA A 192 -12.41 -0.70 -15.59
CA ALA A 192 -12.00 -2.09 -15.45
C ALA A 192 -10.49 -2.21 -15.69
N ARG A 193 -9.78 -2.86 -14.78
CA ARG A 193 -8.35 -3.14 -14.88
C ARG A 193 -8.10 -4.64 -14.81
N TRP A 194 -7.25 -5.16 -15.69
CA TRP A 194 -6.89 -6.58 -15.69
C TRP A 194 -5.68 -6.89 -14.79
N ASN A 195 -4.93 -5.86 -14.42
CA ASN A 195 -3.85 -5.95 -13.45
C ASN A 195 -4.36 -5.58 -12.06
N ILE A 196 -3.64 -6.04 -11.04
CA ILE A 196 -3.99 -5.78 -9.64
C ILE A 196 -3.71 -4.32 -9.31
N PRO A 197 -4.72 -3.53 -8.92
CA PRO A 197 -4.53 -2.15 -8.48
C PRO A 197 -3.53 -2.12 -7.31
N PRO A 198 -2.62 -1.14 -7.25
CA PRO A 198 -1.68 -1.01 -6.13
C PRO A 198 -2.39 -0.97 -4.78
N SER A 199 -3.56 -0.32 -4.71
CA SER A 199 -4.39 -0.27 -3.51
C SER A 199 -4.80 -1.66 -3.01
N CYS A 200 -4.91 -2.66 -3.88
CA CYS A 200 -5.29 -4.04 -3.55
C CYS A 200 -4.08 -5.00 -3.44
N ALA A 201 -2.87 -4.53 -3.70
CA ALA A 201 -1.67 -5.35 -3.79
C ALA A 201 -0.89 -5.48 -2.48
N TRP A 202 -1.51 -5.15 -1.34
CA TRP A 202 -0.89 -5.30 -0.03
C TRP A 202 -1.02 -6.75 0.45
N GLN A 203 0.09 -7.31 0.93
CA GLN A 203 0.07 -8.59 1.65
C GLN A 203 0.77 -8.45 2.99
N ARG A 204 0.31 -9.20 3.98
CA ARG A 204 1.05 -9.39 5.23
C ARG A 204 2.23 -10.33 4.98
N THR A 205 3.43 -9.89 5.31
CA THR A 205 4.69 -10.59 5.01
C THR A 205 5.39 -11.19 6.22
N GLN A 206 4.94 -10.89 7.45
CA GLN A 206 5.53 -11.46 8.67
C GLN A 206 4.47 -11.85 9.71
N TYR A 207 4.56 -13.11 10.16
CA TYR A 207 3.77 -13.73 11.23
C TYR A 207 4.74 -14.57 12.08
N GLN A 208 4.47 -14.65 13.39
CA GLN A 208 5.29 -15.23 14.49
C GLN A 208 6.28 -14.27 15.17
N GLY A 209 5.79 -13.54 16.17
CA GLY A 209 6.63 -12.79 17.13
C GLY A 209 7.21 -11.45 16.65
N GLN A 210 7.08 -11.13 15.37
CA GLN A 210 7.48 -9.84 14.76
C GLN A 210 6.26 -8.94 14.50
N PRO A 211 6.42 -7.61 14.36
CA PRO A 211 5.33 -6.73 13.92
C PRO A 211 4.77 -7.25 12.60
N ALA A 212 3.48 -7.10 12.41
CA ALA A 212 2.91 -7.31 11.10
C ALA A 212 3.54 -6.30 10.13
N LYS A 213 4.43 -6.79 9.27
CA LYS A 213 4.98 -6.01 8.16
C LYS A 213 4.13 -6.29 6.94
N TYR A 214 3.62 -5.24 6.33
CA TYR A 214 2.83 -5.31 5.11
C TYR A 214 3.69 -4.86 3.95
N THR A 215 3.70 -5.66 2.90
CA THR A 215 4.45 -5.37 1.68
C THR A 215 3.48 -5.29 0.52
N ASN A 216 3.58 -4.22 -0.25
CA ASN A 216 2.89 -4.10 -1.51
C ASN A 216 3.76 -4.70 -2.62
N TYR A 217 3.34 -5.80 -3.24
CA TYR A 217 4.17 -6.48 -4.25
C TYR A 217 4.16 -5.79 -5.62
N VAL A 218 3.19 -4.91 -5.89
CA VAL A 218 3.15 -4.09 -7.12
C VAL A 218 4.09 -2.90 -6.99
N THR A 219 4.02 -2.18 -5.87
CA THR A 219 4.80 -0.94 -5.67
C THR A 219 6.15 -1.19 -5.01
N GLY A 220 6.33 -2.34 -4.36
CA GLY A 220 7.50 -2.69 -3.56
C GLY A 220 7.54 -2.02 -2.19
N GLN A 221 6.49 -1.29 -1.80
CA GLN A 221 6.45 -0.59 -0.51
C GLN A 221 6.33 -1.54 0.66
N THR A 222 6.88 -1.12 1.81
CA THR A 222 6.66 -1.83 3.07
C THR A 222 6.22 -0.87 4.17
N THR A 223 5.25 -1.28 4.98
CA THR A 223 4.77 -0.51 6.12
C THR A 223 4.55 -1.42 7.34
N ALA A 224 4.69 -0.85 8.54
CA ALA A 224 4.32 -1.51 9.80
C ALA A 224 2.88 -1.19 10.22
N LYS A 225 2.29 -0.11 9.71
CA LYS A 225 0.86 0.22 9.93
C LYS A 225 -0.01 -0.65 9.04
N LEU A 226 -1.17 -1.10 9.54
CA LEU A 226 -2.13 -1.86 8.72
C LEU A 226 -2.58 -1.01 7.52
N PRO A 227 -2.36 -1.46 6.27
CA PRO A 227 -2.85 -0.75 5.11
C PRO A 227 -4.38 -0.66 5.18
N PRO A 228 -4.98 0.48 4.82
CA PRO A 228 -6.44 0.61 4.76
C PRO A 228 -7.12 -0.47 3.91
N ALA A 229 -6.46 -1.01 2.87
CA ALA A 229 -6.98 -2.10 2.04
C ALA A 229 -7.15 -3.43 2.78
N LEU A 230 -6.40 -3.62 3.87
CA LEU A 230 -6.44 -4.81 4.73
C LEU A 230 -7.20 -4.56 6.03
N SER A 231 -7.81 -3.38 6.18
CA SER A 231 -8.51 -2.94 7.40
C SER A 231 -9.93 -3.48 7.51
N TRP A 232 -10.13 -4.73 7.11
CA TRP A 232 -11.42 -5.41 7.12
C TRP A 232 -11.69 -6.11 8.45
N ARG A 233 -12.95 -6.12 8.86
CA ARG A 233 -13.46 -6.86 10.03
C ARG A 233 -14.78 -7.54 9.69
N LEU A 234 -15.00 -8.70 10.28
CA LEU A 234 -16.24 -9.43 10.16
C LEU A 234 -17.20 -9.06 11.30
N LEU A 235 -18.39 -8.59 10.92
CA LEU A 235 -19.43 -8.18 11.85
C LEU A 235 -20.69 -9.03 11.66
N ARG A 236 -21.42 -9.31 12.74
CA ARG A 236 -22.80 -9.85 12.68
C ARG A 236 -23.79 -8.71 12.79
N GLN A 237 -24.67 -8.56 11.79
CA GLN A 237 -25.79 -7.64 11.87
C GLN A 237 -27.10 -8.39 11.64
N ALA A 238 -27.95 -8.45 12.69
CA ALA A 238 -29.30 -9.05 12.73
C ALA A 238 -29.43 -10.56 12.39
N ASP A 239 -28.64 -11.08 11.45
CA ASP A 239 -28.33 -12.49 11.18
C ASP A 239 -27.41 -12.68 9.95
N GLN A 240 -26.84 -11.59 9.42
CA GLN A 240 -25.94 -11.62 8.27
C GLN A 240 -24.53 -11.21 8.65
N ASP A 241 -23.57 -11.86 8.01
CA ASP A 241 -22.15 -11.55 8.12
C ASP A 241 -21.84 -10.41 7.15
N VAL A 242 -21.38 -9.28 7.69
CA VAL A 242 -21.02 -8.09 6.92
C VAL A 242 -19.54 -7.82 7.15
N TRP A 243 -18.79 -7.67 6.06
CA TRP A 243 -17.42 -7.22 6.09
C TRP A 243 -17.39 -5.70 6.11
N TYR A 244 -16.82 -5.11 7.15
CA TYR A 244 -16.69 -3.67 7.31
C TYR A 244 -15.22 -3.26 7.30
N ASN A 245 -14.88 -2.32 6.43
CA ASN A 245 -13.59 -1.67 6.39
C ASN A 245 -13.67 -0.37 7.18
N TRP A 246 -13.00 -0.33 8.34
CA TRP A 246 -13.06 0.82 9.24
C TRP A 246 -12.17 1.98 8.81
N ALA A 247 -11.13 1.72 8.00
CA ALA A 247 -10.25 2.76 7.49
C ALA A 247 -10.92 3.57 6.36
N THR A 248 -11.79 2.92 5.57
CA THR A 248 -12.50 3.57 4.46
C THR A 248 -13.98 3.80 4.72
N ASN A 249 -14.50 3.34 5.86
CA ASN A 249 -15.91 3.42 6.23
C ASN A 249 -16.82 2.78 5.16
N THR A 250 -16.40 1.62 4.63
CA THR A 250 -17.13 0.86 3.61
C THR A 250 -17.56 -0.51 4.13
N SER A 251 -18.62 -1.07 3.56
CA SER A 251 -19.09 -2.41 3.93
C SER A 251 -19.52 -3.22 2.72
N GLN A 252 -19.39 -4.54 2.82
CA GLN A 252 -19.80 -5.48 1.79
C GLN A 252 -20.23 -6.83 2.35
N SER A 253 -21.07 -7.54 1.61
CA SER A 253 -21.63 -8.85 1.98
C SER A 253 -20.75 -10.03 1.57
N ILE A 254 -19.69 -9.78 0.81
CA ILE A 254 -18.80 -10.80 0.23
C ILE A 254 -17.45 -10.71 0.91
N ILE A 255 -16.75 -11.84 1.03
CA ILE A 255 -15.39 -11.90 1.56
C ILE A 255 -14.50 -10.97 0.73
N PRO A 256 -13.76 -10.02 1.35
CA PRO A 256 -12.83 -9.17 0.63
C PRO A 256 -11.74 -9.99 -0.04
N ASP A 257 -11.63 -9.89 -1.36
CA ASP A 257 -10.60 -10.60 -2.15
C ASP A 257 -9.17 -10.15 -1.82
N GLU A 258 -9.03 -8.97 -1.24
CA GLU A 258 -7.74 -8.38 -0.85
C GLU A 258 -7.20 -8.98 0.45
N LEU A 259 -8.05 -9.67 1.23
CA LEU A 259 -7.69 -10.16 2.55
C LEU A 259 -6.87 -11.45 2.45
N PRO A 260 -5.63 -11.49 2.96
CA PRO A 260 -4.85 -12.72 3.05
C PRO A 260 -5.58 -13.79 3.87
N ALA A 261 -5.33 -15.07 3.56
CA ALA A 261 -6.02 -16.20 4.20
C ALA A 261 -5.82 -16.24 5.73
N ASP A 262 -4.64 -15.86 6.22
CA ASP A 262 -4.34 -15.76 7.65
C ASP A 262 -5.16 -14.64 8.33
N MET A 263 -5.32 -13.50 7.66
CA MET A 263 -6.15 -12.40 8.19
C MET A 263 -7.64 -12.72 8.11
N LEU A 264 -8.06 -13.54 7.13
CA LEU A 264 -9.42 -14.06 7.04
C LEU A 264 -9.75 -14.96 8.23
N GLU A 265 -8.86 -15.91 8.56
CA GLU A 265 -8.98 -16.76 9.74
C GLU A 265 -9.03 -15.91 11.02
N GLU A 266 -8.09 -14.98 11.18
CA GLU A 266 -8.04 -14.03 12.31
C GLU A 266 -9.34 -13.21 12.43
N ALA A 267 -9.87 -12.70 11.32
CA ALA A 267 -11.11 -11.92 11.32
C ALA A 267 -12.35 -12.77 11.66
N THR A 268 -12.36 -14.06 11.29
CA THR A 268 -13.42 -14.98 11.68
C THR A 268 -13.35 -15.34 13.17
N GLU A 269 -12.15 -15.53 13.72
CA GLU A 269 -11.95 -15.76 15.16
C GLU A 269 -12.26 -14.52 16.00
N MET A 270 -11.93 -13.34 15.48
CA MET A 270 -12.12 -12.03 16.13
C MET A 270 -13.41 -11.33 15.70
N ARG A 271 -14.44 -12.10 15.32
CA ARG A 271 -15.76 -11.59 14.96
C ARG A 271 -16.35 -10.71 16.07
N ASN A 272 -16.89 -9.55 15.71
CA ASN A 272 -17.50 -8.59 16.64
C ASN A 272 -16.58 -8.12 17.79
N VAL A 273 -15.25 -8.24 17.64
CA VAL A 273 -14.30 -7.78 18.64
C VAL A 273 -13.96 -6.32 18.39
N ARG A 274 -14.18 -5.48 19.40
CA ARG A 274 -13.68 -4.10 19.47
C ARG A 274 -12.95 -3.88 20.78
N TRP A 275 -11.94 -3.02 20.75
CA TRP A 275 -11.22 -2.60 21.94
C TRP A 275 -11.79 -1.26 22.40
N TRP A 276 -12.08 -1.13 23.67
CA TRP A 276 -12.55 0.11 24.29
C TRP A 276 -11.52 0.59 25.29
N ASN A 277 -11.19 1.87 25.24
CA ASN A 277 -10.37 2.51 26.26
C ASN A 277 -11.27 3.38 27.13
N PRO A 278 -11.59 2.98 28.38
CA PRO A 278 -12.47 3.71 29.28
C PRO A 278 -11.87 5.05 29.74
N LYS A 279 -10.54 5.23 29.64
CA LYS A 279 -9.88 6.50 29.96
C LYS A 279 -10.02 7.52 28.85
N THR A 280 -9.70 7.13 27.62
CA THR A 280 -9.77 8.05 26.48
C THR A 280 -11.16 8.12 25.87
N GLN A 281 -12.07 7.24 26.29
CA GLN A 281 -13.39 7.04 25.70
C GLN A 281 -13.33 6.76 24.18
N GLN A 282 -12.30 6.02 23.76
CA GLN A 282 -12.06 5.70 22.35
C GLN A 282 -12.26 4.20 22.10
N TYR A 283 -12.74 3.89 20.89
CA TYR A 283 -12.78 2.53 20.37
C TYR A 283 -11.63 2.31 19.38
N SER A 284 -11.06 1.10 19.36
CA SER A 284 -10.07 0.65 18.38
C SER A 284 -10.48 -0.71 17.80
N TRP A 285 -10.35 -0.84 16.49
CA TRP A 285 -10.49 -2.12 15.78
C TRP A 285 -9.17 -2.87 15.64
N GLU A 286 -8.06 -2.22 15.98
CA GLU A 286 -6.73 -2.81 16.05
C GLU A 286 -6.44 -3.27 17.48
N ASP A 287 -5.80 -4.43 17.61
CA ASP A 287 -5.34 -4.89 18.91
C ASP A 287 -4.26 -3.93 19.44
N PRO A 288 -4.48 -3.31 20.61
CA PRO A 288 -3.55 -2.35 21.20
C PRO A 288 -2.14 -2.91 21.43
N ARG A 289 -2.00 -4.24 21.54
CA ARG A 289 -0.70 -4.92 21.65
C ARG A 289 0.13 -4.81 20.36
N PHE A 290 -0.51 -4.56 19.21
CA PHE A 290 0.18 -4.30 17.95
C PHE A 290 0.50 -2.81 17.72
N LEU A 291 -0.08 -1.90 18.51
CA LEU A 291 0.14 -0.46 18.40
C LEU A 291 1.48 0.01 18.98
N THR A 292 2.05 -0.72 19.94
CA THR A 292 3.37 -0.39 20.48
C THR A 292 4.48 -1.02 19.61
N PRO A 293 5.59 -0.32 19.35
CA PRO A 293 6.72 -0.86 18.60
C PRO A 293 7.64 -1.76 19.44
N TRP A 294 7.45 -1.82 20.76
CA TRP A 294 8.32 -2.58 21.66
C TRP A 294 7.77 -3.99 21.97
N ARG A 295 8.64 -5.00 21.96
CA ARG A 295 8.28 -6.40 22.28
C ARG A 295 9.19 -6.98 23.34
N ALA A 296 8.61 -7.68 24.31
CA ALA A 296 9.33 -8.48 25.29
C ALA A 296 9.70 -9.85 24.69
N VAL A 297 10.99 -10.18 24.67
CA VAL A 297 11.55 -11.42 24.11
C VAL A 297 12.40 -12.09 25.18
N LYS A 298 12.21 -13.39 25.41
CA LYS A 298 13.10 -14.17 26.30
C LYS A 298 14.40 -14.50 25.56
N ALA A 299 15.53 -14.29 26.21
CA ALA A 299 16.82 -14.70 25.66
C ALA A 299 16.93 -16.24 25.65
N GLU A 300 17.53 -16.80 24.59
CA GLU A 300 17.69 -18.26 24.48
C GLU A 300 18.66 -18.80 25.54
N ASP A 301 19.69 -18.02 25.88
CA ASP A 301 20.75 -18.42 26.82
C ASP A 301 20.50 -17.96 28.28
N SER A 302 19.37 -17.30 28.56
CA SER A 302 19.04 -16.87 29.92
C SER A 302 17.54 -16.64 30.12
N ASP A 303 17.03 -16.89 31.32
CA ASP A 303 15.64 -16.55 31.71
C ASP A 303 15.34 -15.03 31.72
N LYS A 304 16.29 -14.21 31.25
CA LYS A 304 16.13 -12.76 31.14
C LYS A 304 15.31 -12.42 29.89
N THR A 305 14.42 -11.46 30.08
CA THR A 305 13.64 -10.87 28.99
C THR A 305 14.35 -9.59 28.53
N TYR A 306 14.59 -9.47 27.23
CA TYR A 306 15.04 -8.23 26.59
C TYR A 306 13.91 -7.68 25.72
N PHE A 307 13.94 -6.39 25.46
CA PHE A 307 12.94 -5.68 24.69
C PHE A 307 13.51 -5.28 23.33
N VAL A 308 12.77 -5.54 22.27
CA VAL A 308 13.14 -5.17 20.90
C VAL A 308 12.14 -4.16 20.37
N ASN A 309 12.64 -3.02 19.92
CA ASN A 309 11.90 -2.09 19.10
C ASN A 309 11.91 -2.59 17.68
N ILE A 310 10.74 -3.01 17.23
CA ILE A 310 10.59 -3.68 15.96
C ILE A 310 10.52 -2.70 14.78
N ALA A 311 10.32 -1.41 15.04
CA ALA A 311 10.33 -0.36 14.03
C ALA A 311 11.75 0.15 13.76
N THR A 312 12.57 0.31 14.81
CA THR A 312 13.95 0.82 14.71
C THR A 312 15.00 -0.29 14.66
N GLY A 313 14.65 -1.52 15.06
CA GLY A 313 15.59 -2.63 15.24
C GLY A 313 16.42 -2.52 16.52
N GLU A 314 16.17 -1.52 17.35
CA GLU A 314 16.88 -1.34 18.62
C GLU A 314 16.50 -2.46 19.60
N SER A 315 17.44 -2.87 20.43
CA SER A 315 17.17 -3.78 21.53
C SER A 315 17.73 -3.23 22.83
N THR A 316 17.02 -3.46 23.92
CA THR A 316 17.40 -3.03 25.26
C THR A 316 17.04 -4.11 26.26
N TRP A 317 17.86 -4.28 27.28
CA TRP A 317 17.54 -5.19 28.39
C TRP A 317 16.59 -4.53 29.41
N GLU A 318 16.43 -3.21 29.33
CA GLU A 318 15.56 -2.43 30.20
C GLU A 318 14.19 -2.23 29.54
N ALA A 319 13.11 -2.37 30.32
CA ALA A 319 11.76 -2.14 29.83
C ALA A 319 11.62 -0.70 29.30
N PRO A 320 11.18 -0.53 28.04
CA PRO A 320 10.83 0.77 27.48
C PRO A 320 9.79 1.48 28.34
N GLU A 321 9.73 2.81 28.30
CA GLU A 321 8.85 3.60 29.18
C GLU A 321 7.38 3.16 29.07
N GLU A 322 6.94 2.88 27.84
CA GLU A 322 5.59 2.40 27.50
C GLU A 322 5.28 1.00 28.03
N MET A 323 6.31 0.21 28.40
CA MET A 323 6.21 -1.19 28.82
C MET A 323 6.71 -1.40 30.26
N ALA A 324 7.20 -0.34 30.91
CA ALA A 324 7.82 -0.38 32.25
C ALA A 324 6.81 -0.24 33.39
N TRP A 325 5.52 -0.20 33.08
CA TRP A 325 4.44 -0.12 34.06
C TRP A 325 4.17 -1.50 34.68
N GLN A 326 4.19 -1.54 36.01
CA GLN A 326 3.94 -2.75 36.78
C GLN A 326 2.80 -2.49 37.76
N GLU A 327 1.89 -3.46 37.86
CA GLU A 327 0.84 -3.45 38.87
C GLU A 327 1.43 -3.93 40.21
N LEU A 328 1.37 -3.09 41.24
CA LEU A 328 1.86 -3.37 42.58
C LEU A 328 0.75 -3.23 43.61
N GLU A 329 0.81 -4.00 44.69
CA GLU A 329 -0.11 -3.87 45.82
C GLU A 329 0.39 -2.83 46.82
N SER A 330 -0.50 -1.93 47.23
CA SER A 330 -0.19 -0.94 48.27
C SER A 330 0.01 -1.62 49.62
N LYS A 331 1.16 -1.36 50.23
CA LYS A 331 1.44 -1.81 51.61
C LYS A 331 0.63 -1.04 52.66
N GLU A 332 0.17 0.16 52.33
CA GLU A 332 -0.57 1.05 53.24
C GLU A 332 -2.09 0.85 53.13
N HIS A 333 -2.58 0.46 51.96
CA HIS A 333 -4.00 0.26 51.67
C HIS A 333 -4.23 -1.17 51.22
N ALA A 334 -4.50 -2.08 52.17
CA ALA A 334 -4.69 -3.49 51.91
C ALA A 334 -5.74 -3.73 50.81
N GLY A 335 -5.31 -4.35 49.71
CA GLY A 335 -6.15 -4.67 48.55
C GLY A 335 -6.25 -3.58 47.48
N GLN A 336 -5.65 -2.39 47.68
CA GLN A 336 -5.55 -1.39 46.62
C GLN A 336 -4.29 -1.61 45.79
N LYS A 337 -4.47 -1.69 44.47
CA LYS A 337 -3.39 -1.81 43.52
C LYS A 337 -3.05 -0.44 42.93
N TYR A 338 -1.77 -0.18 42.72
CA TYR A 338 -1.27 1.00 42.04
C TYR A 338 -0.29 0.58 40.96
N TRP A 339 -0.15 1.43 39.96
CA TRP A 339 0.76 1.23 38.85
C TRP A 339 2.04 2.02 39.10
N TYR A 340 3.17 1.34 38.97
CA TYR A 340 4.49 1.93 39.12
C TYR A 340 5.27 1.77 37.83
N ASN A 341 5.79 2.87 37.30
CA ASN A 341 6.70 2.84 36.17
C ASN A 341 8.13 2.67 36.68
N ALA A 342 8.71 1.50 36.45
CA ALA A 342 10.06 1.18 36.91
C ALA A 342 11.17 2.02 36.25
N ARG A 343 10.85 2.75 35.17
CA ARG A 343 11.80 3.58 34.41
C ARG A 343 11.73 5.06 34.77
N THR A 344 10.53 5.63 34.85
CA THR A 344 10.33 7.05 35.21
C THR A 344 10.26 7.25 36.72
N GLY A 345 10.03 6.18 37.49
CA GLY A 345 9.79 6.26 38.93
C GLY A 345 8.40 6.81 39.28
N GLU A 346 7.55 7.04 38.28
CA GLU A 346 6.20 7.54 38.48
C GLU A 346 5.31 6.45 39.07
N SER A 347 4.40 6.87 39.95
CA SER A 347 3.35 6.01 40.47
C SER A 347 2.00 6.66 40.21
N THR A 348 1.04 5.84 39.79
CA THR A 348 -0.32 6.28 39.57
C THR A 348 -1.28 5.22 40.09
N TRP A 349 -2.38 5.66 40.69
CA TRP A 349 -3.47 4.77 41.05
C TRP A 349 -4.32 4.41 39.83
N ASP A 350 -4.19 5.17 38.74
CA ASP A 350 -4.99 4.99 37.54
C ASP A 350 -4.27 4.13 36.50
N MET A 351 -4.89 3.04 36.05
CA MET A 351 -4.35 2.12 35.04
C MET A 351 -3.78 2.82 33.79
N PRO A 352 -2.49 2.65 33.44
CA PRO A 352 -1.86 3.33 32.31
C PRO A 352 -2.61 3.13 30.98
N THR A 353 -2.55 4.11 30.09
CA THR A 353 -3.38 4.20 28.86
C THR A 353 -3.18 3.05 27.86
N HIS A 354 -2.00 2.41 27.84
CA HIS A 354 -1.71 1.23 27.02
C HIS A 354 -2.22 -0.06 27.65
N HIS A 355 -2.46 -0.08 28.97
CA HIS A 355 -3.09 -1.19 29.70
C HIS A 355 -4.60 -1.05 29.84
N SER A 356 -5.15 0.14 29.62
CA SER A 356 -6.58 0.42 29.79
C SER A 356 -7.47 -0.05 28.64
N TRP A 357 -6.97 -0.81 27.67
CA TRP A 357 -7.81 -1.30 26.59
C TRP A 357 -8.53 -2.60 26.99
N GLU A 358 -9.85 -2.54 27.03
CA GLU A 358 -10.71 -3.66 27.36
C GLU A 358 -11.28 -4.27 26.07
N ARG A 359 -11.25 -5.60 25.99
CA ARG A 359 -11.84 -6.34 24.87
C ARG A 359 -13.36 -6.39 25.06
N HIS A 360 -14.10 -5.72 24.18
CA HIS A 360 -15.55 -5.81 24.11
C HIS A 360 -15.95 -6.78 22.99
N THR A 361 -16.71 -7.81 23.39
CA THR A 361 -17.46 -8.66 22.48
C THR A 361 -18.91 -8.24 22.59
N SER A 362 -19.40 -7.49 21.62
CA SER A 362 -20.81 -7.14 21.54
C SER A 362 -21.26 -7.31 20.11
N ASP A 363 -22.36 -8.01 19.91
CA ASP A 363 -23.09 -7.91 18.65
C ASP A 363 -23.51 -6.44 18.47
N LEU A 364 -23.28 -5.90 17.26
CA LEU A 364 -23.52 -4.50 16.93
C LEU A 364 -25.02 -4.17 16.90
#